data_AF-A0A1H9MSR7-F1
#
_entry.id   AF-A0A1H9MSR7-F1
#
_cell.length_a   1.000
_cell.length_b   1.000
_cell.length_c   1.000
_cell.angle_alpha   90.00
_cell.angle_beta   90.00
_cell.angle_gamma   90.00
#
_symmetry.space_group_name_H-M   'P 1'
#
loop_
_entity.id
_entity.type
_entity.pdbx_description
1 polymer ?
#
loop_
_entity_poly.entity_id
_entity_poly.type
_entity_poly.pdbx_seq_one_letter_code
_entity_poly.pdbx_strand_id
1 'polypeptide(L)'
;MSDVTAYRASLIAAFDARATYESAKNSENTSMQNTLATMKKSVDHDAIASIMLAANVDATFINRAERSNARFNVYASEKVINVARACASAAQLNHYTRAILLTAQAFQNAELRMTHKDAISACSMSCKSDAKREKIIVKYMKHVAANTASTQSSSSINALQMFDVLRETRDESNAICYTLNTESDVTKALLAKLQ
;
A
#
# COMPACT_ATOMS: atom_id res chain seq x y z
N MET A 1 8.27 4.84 24.99
CA MET A 1 7.52 6.02 24.48
C MET A 1 8.42 7.00 23.73
N SER A 2 9.70 7.18 24.10
CA SER A 2 10.66 8.05 23.38
C SER A 2 10.75 7.77 21.87
N ASP A 3 10.75 6.50 21.49
CA ASP A 3 11.05 6.11 20.10
C ASP A 3 9.88 6.36 19.15
N VAL A 4 8.64 6.12 19.61
CA VAL A 4 7.42 6.41 18.82
C VAL A 4 7.28 7.91 18.61
N THR A 5 7.53 8.73 19.63
CA THR A 5 7.48 10.19 19.50
C THR A 5 8.56 10.71 18.55
N ALA A 6 9.79 10.21 18.64
CA ALA A 6 10.88 10.57 17.72
C ALA A 6 10.60 10.13 16.27
N TYR A 7 10.05 8.93 16.10
CA TYR A 7 9.64 8.42 14.79
C TYR A 7 8.51 9.25 14.18
N ARG A 8 7.49 9.61 14.98
CA ARG A 8 6.40 10.51 14.55
C ARG A 8 6.93 11.88 14.11
N ALA A 9 7.85 12.46 14.89
CA ALA A 9 8.47 13.74 14.53
C ALA A 9 9.23 13.62 13.19
N SER A 10 9.96 12.52 12.98
CA SER A 10 10.64 12.24 11.71
C SER A 10 9.67 12.09 10.54
N LEU A 11 8.53 11.40 10.72
CA LEU A 11 7.47 11.29 9.71
C LEU A 11 6.95 12.68 9.33
N ILE A 12 6.58 13.49 10.33
CA ILE A 12 6.06 14.84 10.12
C ILE A 12 7.06 15.68 9.32
N ALA A 13 8.33 15.66 9.72
CA ALA A 13 9.40 16.37 9.02
C ALA A 13 9.56 15.89 7.56
N ALA A 14 9.39 14.59 7.30
CA ALA A 14 9.43 14.06 5.94
C ALA A 14 8.27 14.58 5.06
N PHE A 15 7.06 14.72 5.61
CA PHE A 15 5.94 15.32 4.88
C PHE A 15 6.16 16.81 4.61
N ASP A 16 6.73 17.56 5.57
CA ASP A 16 7.07 18.97 5.35
C ASP A 16 8.13 19.12 4.25
N ALA A 17 9.18 18.31 4.26
CA ALA A 17 10.20 18.29 3.21
C ALA A 17 9.63 17.88 1.83
N ARG A 18 8.57 17.06 1.79
CA ARG A 18 7.86 16.70 0.56
C ARG A 18 7.03 17.89 0.04
N ALA A 19 6.32 18.57 0.93
CA ALA A 19 5.52 19.76 0.61
C ALA A 19 6.39 20.88 0.02
N THR A 20 7.53 21.18 0.64
CA THR A 20 8.51 22.16 0.13
C THR A 20 9.00 21.80 -1.27
N TYR A 21 9.34 20.52 -1.51
CA TYR A 21 9.79 20.07 -2.83
C TYR A 21 8.72 20.24 -3.91
N GLU A 22 7.49 19.80 -3.63
CA GLU A 22 6.40 19.93 -4.61
C GLU A 22 6.04 21.39 -4.87
N SER A 23 6.09 22.24 -3.84
CA SER A 23 5.89 23.70 -3.99
C SER A 23 6.99 24.36 -4.82
N ALA A 24 8.24 23.92 -4.67
CA ALA A 24 9.36 24.43 -5.47
C ALA A 24 9.26 24.02 -6.96
N LYS A 25 8.67 22.85 -7.23
CA LYS A 25 8.43 22.36 -8.58
C LYS A 25 7.24 23.05 -9.26
N ASN A 26 6.16 23.28 -8.52
CA ASN A 26 4.98 24.00 -8.98
C ASN A 26 4.22 24.60 -7.79
N SER A 27 4.40 25.90 -7.54
CA SER A 27 3.79 26.61 -6.43
C SER A 27 2.26 26.76 -6.55
N GLU A 28 1.71 26.65 -7.76
CA GLU A 28 0.27 26.78 -8.01
C GLU A 28 -0.50 25.47 -7.79
N ASN A 29 0.20 24.34 -7.56
CA ASN A 29 -0.43 23.05 -7.32
C ASN A 29 -0.96 22.92 -5.89
N THR A 30 -2.00 23.70 -5.58
CA THR A 30 -2.69 23.71 -4.28
C THR A 30 -3.30 22.36 -3.91
N SER A 31 -3.75 21.59 -4.90
CA SER A 31 -4.29 20.25 -4.70
C SER A 31 -3.27 19.31 -4.05
N MET A 32 -2.04 19.27 -4.58
CA MET A 32 -0.95 18.47 -4.01
C MET A 32 -0.63 18.86 -2.57
N GLN A 33 -0.61 20.17 -2.27
CA GLN A 33 -0.34 20.67 -0.93
C GLN A 33 -1.46 20.27 0.06
N ASN A 34 -2.71 20.36 -0.35
CA ASN A 34 -3.86 19.93 0.47
C ASN A 34 -3.82 18.42 0.75
N THR A 35 -3.45 17.61 -0.25
CA THR A 35 -3.26 16.15 -0.09
C THR A 35 -2.14 15.85 0.91
N LEU A 36 -0.98 16.48 0.77
CA LEU A 36 0.16 16.31 1.69
C LEU A 36 -0.18 16.74 3.12
N ALA A 37 -0.89 17.86 3.30
CA ALA A 37 -1.34 18.33 4.60
C ALA A 37 -2.31 17.34 5.27
N THR A 38 -3.25 16.78 4.50
CA THR A 38 -4.20 15.77 4.98
C THR A 38 -3.49 14.47 5.40
N MET A 39 -2.50 14.05 4.61
CA MET A 39 -1.68 12.88 4.94
C MET A 39 -0.81 13.12 6.18
N LYS A 40 -0.16 14.28 6.30
CA LYS A 40 0.59 14.69 7.49
C LYS A 40 -0.27 14.61 8.75
N LYS A 41 -1.47 15.18 8.71
CA LYS A 41 -2.43 15.11 9.83
C LYS A 41 -2.82 13.67 10.18
N SER A 42 -2.87 12.78 9.19
CA SER A 42 -3.22 11.37 9.40
C SER A 42 -2.10 10.57 10.08
N VAL A 43 -0.83 10.96 9.89
CA VAL A 43 0.33 10.30 10.54
C VAL A 43 0.76 10.95 11.86
N ASP A 44 0.25 12.14 12.15
CA ASP A 44 0.44 12.83 13.43
C ASP A 44 -0.44 12.23 14.54
N HIS A 45 -0.25 10.94 14.80
CA HIS A 45 -0.97 10.18 15.81
C HIS A 45 -0.10 9.02 16.31
N ASP A 46 0.06 8.88 17.63
CA ASP A 46 0.97 7.89 18.22
C ASP A 46 0.63 6.45 17.82
N ALA A 47 -0.67 6.11 17.76
CA ALA A 47 -1.10 4.79 17.32
C ALA A 47 -0.67 4.47 15.87
N ILE A 48 -0.67 5.46 14.97
CA ILE A 48 -0.26 5.28 13.57
C ILE A 48 1.26 5.15 13.49
N ALA A 49 1.97 6.08 14.15
CA ALA A 49 3.43 6.06 14.25
C ALA A 49 3.94 4.75 14.84
N SER A 50 3.28 4.23 15.88
CA SER A 50 3.64 2.96 16.52
C SER A 50 3.50 1.76 15.57
N ILE A 51 2.43 1.69 14.78
CA ILE A 51 2.26 0.62 13.78
C ILE A 51 3.33 0.71 12.70
N MET A 52 3.56 1.91 12.16
CA MET A 52 4.55 2.11 11.10
C MET A 52 5.97 1.79 11.59
N LEU A 53 6.33 2.21 12.81
CA LEU A 53 7.61 1.89 13.43
C LEU A 53 7.77 0.39 13.67
N ALA A 54 6.76 -0.27 14.23
CA ALA A 54 6.79 -1.71 14.49
C ALA A 54 6.92 -2.54 13.19
N ALA A 55 6.36 -2.04 12.10
CA ALA A 55 6.48 -2.65 10.77
C ALA A 55 7.79 -2.27 10.04
N ASN A 56 8.71 -1.55 10.69
CA ASN A 56 9.96 -1.05 10.11
C ASN A 56 9.75 -0.20 8.84
N VAL A 57 8.64 0.52 8.75
CA VAL A 57 8.44 1.53 7.72
C VAL A 57 9.45 2.65 7.99
N ASP A 58 10.18 3.05 6.97
CA ASP A 58 11.12 4.18 7.08
C ASP A 58 10.33 5.50 7.16
N ALA A 59 10.60 6.32 8.17
CA ALA A 59 9.95 7.61 8.35
C ALA A 59 10.10 8.56 7.13
N THR A 60 11.15 8.36 6.33
CA THR A 60 11.43 9.17 5.14
C THR A 60 10.86 8.59 3.84
N PHE A 61 10.07 7.51 3.90
CA PHE A 61 9.63 6.75 2.73
C PHE A 61 9.02 7.60 1.62
N ILE A 62 8.24 8.64 1.96
CA ILE A 62 7.57 9.53 0.99
C ILE A 62 8.58 10.33 0.13
N ASN A 63 9.82 10.46 0.61
CA ASN A 63 10.88 11.17 -0.08
C ASN A 63 11.86 10.26 -0.82
N ARG A 64 11.73 8.93 -0.70
CA ARG A 64 12.56 7.98 -1.45
C ARG A 64 12.37 8.20 -2.95
N ALA A 65 13.47 8.16 -3.70
CA ALA A 65 13.40 8.23 -5.15
C ALA A 65 12.80 6.94 -5.72
N GLU A 66 11.73 7.07 -6.49
CA GLU A 66 11.31 6.10 -7.49
C GLU A 66 12.10 6.34 -8.80
N ARG A 67 11.98 5.39 -9.76
CA ARG A 67 12.68 5.45 -11.05
C ARG A 67 12.57 6.86 -11.69
N SER A 68 13.67 7.36 -12.25
CA SER A 68 13.76 8.63 -12.98
C SER A 68 13.61 9.92 -12.13
N ASN A 69 14.27 10.01 -10.97
CA ASN A 69 14.32 11.21 -10.10
C ASN A 69 12.97 11.70 -9.57
N ALA A 70 11.89 10.94 -9.76
CA ALA A 70 10.60 11.20 -9.12
C ALA A 70 10.64 10.62 -7.71
N ARG A 71 10.18 11.36 -6.69
CA ARG A 71 10.01 10.77 -5.35
C ARG A 71 8.78 9.83 -5.33
N PHE A 72 8.66 9.04 -4.26
CA PHE A 72 7.60 8.06 -4.04
C PHE A 72 6.21 8.58 -4.39
N ASN A 73 5.42 7.73 -5.04
CA ASN A 73 4.11 8.11 -5.55
C ASN A 73 3.18 8.52 -4.40
N VAL A 74 2.57 9.70 -4.52
CA VAL A 74 1.67 10.27 -3.50
C VAL A 74 0.44 9.38 -3.28
N TYR A 75 -0.11 8.78 -4.33
CA TYR A 75 -1.23 7.83 -4.23
C TYR A 75 -0.82 6.51 -3.54
N ALA A 76 0.42 6.07 -3.71
CA ALA A 76 0.95 4.94 -2.95
C ALA A 76 1.13 5.33 -1.47
N SER A 77 1.53 6.57 -1.19
CA SER A 77 1.67 7.10 0.18
C SER A 77 0.35 7.11 0.94
N GLU A 78 -0.74 7.54 0.29
CA GLU A 78 -2.09 7.49 0.87
C GLU A 78 -2.47 6.07 1.30
N LYS A 79 -2.12 5.07 0.48
CA LYS A 79 -2.38 3.65 0.79
C LYS A 79 -1.51 3.12 1.91
N VAL A 80 -0.24 3.53 1.98
CA VAL A 80 0.65 3.21 3.11
C VAL A 80 0.02 3.70 4.42
N ILE A 81 -0.45 4.95 4.46
CA ILE A 81 -1.13 5.52 5.63
C ILE A 81 -2.44 4.77 5.92
N ASN A 82 -3.21 4.42 4.89
CA ASN A 82 -4.45 3.68 5.06
C ASN A 82 -4.24 2.28 5.66
N VAL A 83 -3.15 1.57 5.29
CA VAL A 83 -2.77 0.30 5.94
C VAL A 83 -2.49 0.50 7.42
N ALA A 84 -1.67 1.50 7.79
CA ALA A 84 -1.40 1.80 9.19
C ALA A 84 -2.68 2.17 9.97
N ARG A 85 -3.57 2.96 9.35
CA ARG A 85 -4.87 3.32 9.94
C ARG A 85 -5.77 2.11 10.14
N ALA A 86 -5.85 1.20 9.16
CA ALA A 86 -6.66 -0.01 9.29
C ALA A 86 -6.16 -0.93 10.41
N CYS A 87 -4.86 -0.91 10.70
CA CYS A 87 -4.28 -1.64 11.83
C CYS A 87 -4.56 -0.93 13.16
N ALA A 88 -4.20 0.35 13.26
CA ALA A 88 -4.25 1.14 14.50
C ALA A 88 -5.68 1.49 14.95
N SER A 89 -6.62 1.58 14.01
CA SER A 89 -8.00 2.00 14.26
C SER A 89 -9.00 1.01 13.65
N ALA A 90 -10.29 1.19 13.87
CA ALA A 90 -11.35 0.46 13.17
C ALA A 90 -11.61 1.00 11.74
N ALA A 91 -10.63 1.70 11.14
CA ALA A 91 -10.74 2.19 9.78
C ALA A 91 -10.74 1.04 8.77
N GLN A 92 -11.53 1.20 7.72
CA GLN A 92 -11.57 0.24 6.62
C GLN A 92 -10.33 0.40 5.73
N LEU A 93 -9.78 -0.74 5.32
CA LEU A 93 -8.74 -0.80 4.30
C LEU A 93 -9.34 -0.36 2.95
N ASN A 94 -8.55 0.37 2.15
CA ASN A 94 -8.93 0.80 0.80
C ASN A 94 -9.41 -0.42 0.01
N HIS A 95 -10.51 -0.28 -0.72
CA HIS A 95 -11.17 -1.41 -1.39
C HIS A 95 -10.27 -2.17 -2.38
N TYR A 96 -9.35 -1.48 -3.07
CA TYR A 96 -8.37 -2.13 -3.94
C TYR A 96 -7.32 -2.89 -3.14
N THR A 97 -6.78 -2.29 -2.07
CA THR A 97 -5.81 -2.92 -1.19
C THR A 97 -6.41 -4.13 -0.48
N ARG A 98 -7.68 -4.04 -0.06
CA ARG A 98 -8.46 -5.15 0.50
C ARG A 98 -8.64 -6.29 -0.49
N ALA A 99 -9.06 -5.99 -1.72
CA ALA A 99 -9.24 -7.02 -2.76
C ALA A 99 -7.92 -7.76 -3.07
N ILE A 100 -6.80 -7.02 -3.12
CA ILE A 100 -5.47 -7.60 -3.33
C ILE A 100 -5.02 -8.45 -2.13
N LEU A 101 -5.23 -7.99 -0.89
CA LEU A 101 -4.90 -8.76 0.30
C LEU A 101 -5.69 -10.08 0.37
N LEU A 102 -7.01 -10.03 0.13
CA LEU A 102 -7.85 -11.23 0.11
C LEU A 102 -7.49 -12.17 -1.05
N THR A 103 -7.13 -11.62 -2.21
CA THR A 103 -6.60 -12.41 -3.32
C THR A 103 -5.30 -13.09 -2.91
N ALA A 104 -4.34 -12.38 -2.33
CA ALA A 104 -3.09 -12.97 -1.86
C ALA A 104 -3.33 -14.08 -0.83
N GLN A 105 -4.29 -13.92 0.08
CA GLN A 105 -4.69 -14.96 1.03
C GLN A 105 -5.29 -16.19 0.33
N ALA A 106 -6.20 -15.99 -0.63
CA ALA A 106 -6.79 -17.09 -1.40
C ALA A 106 -5.73 -17.86 -2.20
N PHE A 107 -4.76 -17.15 -2.78
CA PHE A 107 -3.61 -17.75 -3.48
C PHE A 107 -2.70 -18.52 -2.52
N GLN A 108 -2.40 -17.97 -1.34
CA GLN A 108 -1.64 -18.67 -0.30
C GLN A 108 -2.33 -19.98 0.11
N ASN A 109 -3.64 -19.96 0.34
CA ASN A 109 -4.41 -21.16 0.71
C ASN A 109 -4.46 -22.21 -0.42
N ALA A 110 -4.28 -21.78 -1.67
CA ALA A 110 -4.19 -22.65 -2.83
C ALA A 110 -2.75 -23.04 -3.18
N GLU A 111 -1.77 -22.69 -2.34
CA GLU A 111 -0.32 -22.93 -2.58
C GLU A 111 0.19 -22.32 -3.89
N LEU A 112 -0.38 -21.19 -4.30
CA LEU A 112 -0.01 -20.45 -5.50
C LEU A 112 0.60 -19.09 -5.16
N ARG A 113 1.51 -18.63 -6.00
CA ARG A 113 2.03 -17.24 -5.94
C ARG A 113 1.10 -16.31 -6.72
N MET A 114 0.82 -15.13 -6.19
CA MET A 114 0.00 -14.10 -6.87
C MET A 114 0.88 -13.34 -7.88
N THR A 115 0.46 -13.20 -9.14
CA THR A 115 1.17 -12.38 -10.12
C THR A 115 0.63 -10.94 -10.13
N HIS A 116 1.35 -10.03 -10.78
CA HIS A 116 0.86 -8.67 -10.98
C HIS A 116 -0.46 -8.64 -11.80
N LYS A 117 -0.61 -9.53 -12.79
CA LYS A 117 -1.84 -9.65 -13.59
C LYS A 117 -3.05 -10.02 -12.75
N ASP A 118 -2.87 -10.88 -11.74
CA ASP A 118 -3.95 -11.24 -10.81
C ASP A 118 -4.35 -10.05 -9.94
N ALA A 119 -3.38 -9.27 -9.46
CA ALA A 119 -3.65 -8.06 -8.68
C ALA A 119 -4.41 -7.01 -9.50
N ILE A 120 -4.07 -6.83 -10.79
CA ILE A 120 -4.84 -5.97 -11.72
C ILE A 120 -6.28 -6.50 -11.85
N SER A 121 -6.43 -7.81 -12.01
CA SER A 121 -7.73 -8.46 -12.13
C SER A 121 -8.57 -8.38 -10.85
N ALA A 122 -7.94 -8.36 -9.67
CA ALA A 122 -8.59 -8.12 -8.39
C ALA A 122 -9.15 -6.68 -8.29
N CYS A 123 -8.52 -5.71 -8.94
CA CYS A 123 -8.94 -4.30 -8.89
C CYS A 123 -10.13 -3.95 -9.81
N SER A 124 -10.53 -4.81 -10.74
CA SER A 124 -11.62 -4.51 -11.70
C SER A 124 -12.33 -5.75 -12.23
N MET A 125 -13.65 -5.67 -12.31
CA MET A 125 -14.49 -6.71 -12.95
C MET A 125 -14.15 -6.93 -14.42
N SER A 126 -13.70 -5.87 -15.12
CA SER A 126 -13.37 -5.89 -16.53
C SER A 126 -11.99 -6.48 -16.84
N CYS A 127 -11.09 -6.54 -15.85
CA CYS A 127 -9.75 -7.08 -16.02
C CYS A 127 -9.74 -8.58 -15.71
N LYS A 128 -9.19 -9.40 -16.60
CA LYS A 128 -9.19 -10.87 -16.48
C LYS A 128 -7.78 -11.42 -16.33
N SER A 129 -7.64 -12.37 -15.41
CA SER A 129 -6.48 -13.26 -15.38
C SER A 129 -6.78 -14.55 -16.15
N ASP A 130 -5.87 -15.51 -16.08
CA ASP A 130 -6.04 -16.81 -16.72
C ASP A 130 -7.20 -17.58 -16.06
N ALA A 131 -7.98 -18.33 -16.85
CA ALA A 131 -9.27 -18.89 -16.42
C ALA A 131 -9.21 -19.74 -15.13
N LYS A 132 -8.09 -20.45 -14.89
CA LYS A 132 -7.88 -21.22 -13.65
C LYS A 132 -7.67 -20.30 -12.45
N ARG A 133 -6.89 -19.24 -12.62
CA ARG A 133 -6.53 -18.25 -11.60
C ARG A 133 -7.69 -17.35 -11.24
N GLU A 134 -8.49 -16.97 -12.23
CA GLU A 134 -9.68 -16.11 -12.09
C GLU A 134 -10.67 -16.65 -11.05
N LYS A 135 -10.77 -17.98 -10.87
CA LYS A 135 -11.64 -18.62 -9.87
C LYS A 135 -11.19 -18.40 -8.43
N ILE A 136 -9.94 -18.02 -8.21
CA ILE A 136 -9.31 -17.81 -6.90
C ILE A 136 -9.30 -16.32 -6.54
N ILE A 137 -9.33 -15.44 -7.56
CA ILE A 137 -9.21 -14.00 -7.38
C ILE A 137 -10.46 -13.43 -6.68
N VAL A 138 -10.23 -12.68 -5.61
CA VAL A 138 -11.28 -11.95 -4.88
C VAL A 138 -11.36 -10.53 -5.45
N LYS A 139 -12.41 -10.25 -6.23
CA LYS A 139 -12.54 -9.00 -6.99
C LYS A 139 -13.17 -7.86 -6.20
N TYR A 140 -12.72 -6.65 -6.50
CA TYR A 140 -13.50 -5.44 -6.29
C TYR A 140 -14.62 -5.37 -7.33
N MET A 141 -15.87 -5.40 -6.85
CA MET A 141 -17.09 -5.59 -7.64
C MET A 141 -17.50 -4.39 -8.54
N LYS A 142 -16.59 -3.47 -8.86
CA LYS A 142 -16.86 -2.35 -9.78
C LYS A 142 -16.09 -2.47 -11.08
N HIS A 143 -16.67 -1.93 -12.15
CA HIS A 143 -15.96 -1.73 -13.41
C HIS A 143 -15.03 -0.53 -13.28
N VAL A 144 -13.74 -0.77 -13.50
CA VAL A 144 -12.69 0.26 -13.48
C VAL A 144 -11.87 0.09 -14.76
N ALA A 145 -11.52 1.21 -15.40
CA ALA A 145 -10.70 1.20 -16.61
C ALA A 145 -9.36 0.48 -16.37
N ALA A 146 -8.84 -0.21 -17.38
CA ALA A 146 -7.65 -1.06 -17.22
C ALA A 146 -6.42 -0.31 -16.70
N ASN A 147 -6.16 0.91 -17.22
CA ASN A 147 -5.05 1.75 -16.76
C ASN A 147 -5.21 2.17 -15.28
N THR A 148 -6.44 2.47 -14.86
CA THR A 148 -6.75 2.77 -13.46
C THR A 148 -6.56 1.53 -12.60
N ALA A 149 -7.05 0.36 -13.02
CA ALA A 149 -6.84 -0.90 -12.29
C ALA A 149 -5.36 -1.24 -12.13
N SER A 150 -4.56 -1.03 -13.18
CA SER A 150 -3.09 -1.18 -13.14
C SER A 150 -2.46 -0.25 -12.10
N THR A 151 -2.73 1.05 -12.18
CA THR A 151 -2.22 2.05 -11.22
C THR A 151 -2.64 1.74 -9.78
N GLN A 152 -3.90 1.33 -9.58
CA GLN A 152 -4.42 0.96 -8.27
C GLN A 152 -3.77 -0.33 -7.74
N SER A 153 -3.45 -1.28 -8.61
CA SER A 153 -2.77 -2.51 -8.21
C SER A 153 -1.33 -2.24 -7.75
N SER A 154 -0.53 -1.49 -8.52
CA SER A 154 0.86 -1.18 -8.17
C SER A 154 0.96 -0.40 -6.86
N SER A 155 0.14 0.65 -6.71
CA SER A 155 0.14 1.44 -5.47
C SER A 155 -0.34 0.64 -4.24
N SER A 156 -1.25 -0.33 -4.41
CA SER A 156 -1.67 -1.22 -3.32
C SER A 156 -0.60 -2.25 -2.96
N ILE A 157 0.07 -2.84 -3.96
CA ILE A 157 1.17 -3.78 -3.75
C ILE A 157 2.30 -3.09 -3.00
N ASN A 158 2.75 -1.92 -3.47
CA ASN A 158 3.82 -1.16 -2.82
C ASN A 158 3.47 -0.83 -1.36
N ALA A 159 2.22 -0.46 -1.09
CA ALA A 159 1.77 -0.20 0.28
C ALA A 159 1.85 -1.46 1.14
N LEU A 160 1.35 -2.61 0.66
CA LEU A 160 1.40 -3.87 1.40
C LEU A 160 2.85 -4.37 1.61
N GLN A 161 3.73 -4.19 0.62
CA GLN A 161 5.15 -4.51 0.74
C GLN A 161 5.87 -3.64 1.79
N MET A 162 5.49 -2.37 1.92
CA MET A 162 6.08 -1.47 2.92
C MET A 162 5.85 -1.96 4.36
N PHE A 163 4.77 -2.71 4.61
CA PHE A 163 4.48 -3.31 5.91
C PHE A 163 4.85 -4.81 5.99
N ASP A 164 5.66 -5.30 5.05
CA ASP A 164 6.04 -6.70 4.92
C ASP A 164 4.83 -7.65 4.90
N VAL A 165 3.70 -7.21 4.33
CA VAL A 165 2.49 -8.02 4.16
C VAL A 165 2.58 -8.86 2.89
N LEU A 166 3.07 -8.25 1.81
CA LEU A 166 3.42 -8.96 0.59
C LEU A 166 4.94 -8.96 0.42
N ARG A 167 5.49 -10.11 0.03
CA ARG A 167 6.91 -10.24 -0.35
C ARG A 167 7.03 -10.49 -1.83
N GLU A 168 7.89 -9.70 -2.49
CA GLU A 168 8.26 -9.97 -3.87
C GLU A 168 9.08 -11.25 -3.94
N THR A 169 8.78 -12.09 -4.91
CA THR A 169 9.51 -13.32 -5.22
C THR A 169 9.44 -13.58 -6.72
N ARG A 170 9.97 -14.71 -7.16
CA ARG A 170 9.97 -15.11 -8.56
C ARG A 170 9.42 -16.53 -8.73
N ASP A 171 8.73 -16.75 -9.84
CA ASP A 171 8.25 -18.08 -10.21
C ASP A 171 9.34 -18.89 -10.95
N GLU A 172 8.99 -20.10 -11.40
CA GLU A 172 9.93 -20.98 -12.11
C GLU A 172 10.41 -20.37 -13.45
N SER A 173 9.66 -19.41 -14.00
CA SER A 173 10.01 -18.68 -15.23
C SER A 173 10.73 -17.36 -14.94
N ASN A 174 11.19 -17.14 -13.71
CA ASN A 174 11.86 -15.92 -13.25
C ASN A 174 10.97 -14.66 -13.32
N ALA A 175 9.65 -14.81 -13.43
CA ALA A 175 8.71 -13.69 -13.46
C ALA A 175 8.37 -13.22 -12.05
N ILE A 176 8.18 -11.90 -11.88
CA ILE A 176 7.85 -11.29 -10.60
C ILE A 176 6.47 -11.77 -10.13
N CYS A 177 6.43 -12.28 -8.91
CA CYS A 177 5.22 -12.65 -8.21
C CYS A 177 5.31 -12.27 -6.73
N TYR A 178 4.20 -12.46 -6.02
CA TYR A 178 4.01 -12.00 -4.66
C TYR A 178 3.48 -13.13 -3.80
N THR A 179 4.00 -13.23 -2.59
CA THR A 179 3.53 -14.17 -1.56
C THR A 179 3.05 -13.38 -0.35
N LEU A 180 2.04 -13.92 0.33
CA LEU A 180 1.54 -13.34 1.56
C LEU A 180 2.49 -13.75 2.69
N ASN A 181 3.01 -12.77 3.43
CA ASN A 181 3.80 -13.04 4.62
C ASN A 181 2.87 -13.23 5.82
N THR A 182 2.52 -14.49 6.12
CA THR A 182 1.64 -14.85 7.24
C THR A 182 2.29 -14.68 8.60
N GLU A 183 3.61 -14.51 8.66
CA GLU A 183 4.36 -14.31 9.91
C GLU A 183 4.29 -12.86 10.40
N SER A 184 4.08 -11.89 9.49
CA SER A 184 3.95 -10.47 9.83
C SER A 184 2.73 -10.20 10.73
N ASP A 185 2.96 -9.51 11.83
CA ASP A 185 1.89 -9.09 12.75
C ASP A 185 0.91 -8.13 12.08
N VAL A 186 1.38 -7.34 11.12
CA VAL A 186 0.51 -6.49 10.30
C VAL A 186 -0.42 -7.36 9.43
N THR A 187 0.09 -8.42 8.81
CA THR A 187 -0.75 -9.36 8.04
C THR A 187 -1.83 -9.97 8.93
N LYS A 188 -1.46 -10.49 10.11
CA LYS A 188 -2.41 -11.09 11.05
C LYS A 188 -3.48 -10.07 11.48
N ALA A 189 -3.07 -8.86 11.84
CA ALA A 189 -3.97 -7.79 12.28
C ALA A 189 -4.95 -7.36 11.17
N LEU A 190 -4.48 -7.24 9.93
CA LEU A 190 -5.33 -6.90 8.79
C LEU A 190 -6.33 -8.02 8.49
N LEU A 191 -5.90 -9.28 8.43
CA LEU A 191 -6.78 -10.41 8.11
C LEU A 191 -7.85 -10.64 9.19
N ALA A 192 -7.50 -10.49 10.47
CA ALA A 192 -8.45 -10.63 11.57
C ALA A 192 -9.60 -9.61 11.51
N LYS A 193 -9.40 -8.45 10.86
CA LYS A 193 -10.44 -7.41 10.66
C LYS A 193 -11.29 -7.63 9.41
N LEU A 194 -10.92 -8.59 8.56
CA LEU A 194 -11.58 -8.86 7.29
C LEU A 194 -12.49 -10.10 7.33
N GLN A 195 -12.45 -10.85 8.44
CA GLN A 195 -13.35 -11.96 8.78
C GLN A 195 -14.60 -11.42 9.47
#